data_AF-A0A7K6BZA4-F1
#
_entry.id   AF-A0A7K6BZA4-F1
#
_cell.length_a   1.000
_cell.length_b   1.000
_cell.length_c   1.000
_cell.angle_alpha   90.00
_cell.angle_beta   90.00
_cell.angle_gamma   90.00
#
_symmetry.space_group_name_H-M   'P 1'
#
loop_
_entity.id
_entity.type
_entity.pdbx_description
1 polymer ?
#
loop_
_entity_poly.entity_id
_entity_poly.type
_entity_poly.pdbx_seq_one_letter_code
_entity_poly.pdbx_strand_id
1 'polypeptide(L)' 'MINFVLFLSAFFILGGLAVASNPSPYYGVVGLVVASAAGCGWLVSLGVSFISLVLVMVYLGGMLVVFVYSVSLAADPY' A
#
# COMPACT_ATOMS: atom_id res chain seq x y z
N MET A 1 0.92 21.94 8.01
CA MET A 1 1.05 20.53 8.45
C MET A 1 -0.28 19.78 8.38
N ILE A 2 -1.38 20.31 8.92
CA ILE A 2 -2.69 19.61 8.93
C ILE A 2 -3.18 19.21 7.52
N ASN A 3 -3.06 20.10 6.52
CA ASN A 3 -3.51 19.83 5.14
C ASN A 3 -2.70 18.72 4.46
N PHE A 4 -1.40 18.63 4.77
CA PHE A 4 -0.52 17.59 4.25
C PHE A 4 -0.93 16.23 4.82
N VAL A 5 -1.15 16.14 6.13
CA VAL A 5 -1.60 14.91 6.79
C VAL A 5 -2.99 14.47 6.29
N LEU A 6 -3.92 15.42 6.11
CA LEU A 6 -5.24 15.12 5.55
C LEU A 6 -5.15 14.58 4.12
N PHE A 7 -4.31 15.18 3.28
CA PHE A 7 -4.06 14.68 1.93
C PHE A 7 -3.52 13.26 1.95
N LEU A 8 -2.50 12.96 2.78
CA LEU A 8 -1.97 11.60 2.91
C LEU A 8 -3.04 10.61 3.44
N SER A 9 -3.89 11.01 4.38
CA SER A 9 -4.98 10.15 4.87
C SER A 9 -5.99 9.82 3.77
N ALA A 10 -6.30 10.76 2.88
CA ALA A 10 -7.19 10.51 1.74
C ALA A 10 -6.58 9.48 0.78
N PHE A 11 -5.27 9.59 0.48
CA PHE A 11 -4.55 8.59 -0.33
C PHE A 11 -4.48 7.22 0.36
N PHE A 12 -4.33 7.19 1.69
CA PHE A 12 -4.35 5.95 2.46
C PHE A 12 -5.71 5.24 2.35
N ILE A 13 -6.81 5.99 2.51
CA ILE A 13 -8.17 5.45 2.40
C ILE A 13 -8.47 5.00 0.96
N LEU A 14 -8.08 5.78 -0.05
CA LEU A 14 -8.24 5.41 -1.46
C LEU A 14 -7.44 4.16 -1.83
N GLY A 15 -6.19 4.07 -1.39
CA GLY A 15 -5.36 2.88 -1.58
C GLY A 15 -5.94 1.64 -0.89
N GLY A 16 -6.44 1.79 0.33
CA GLY A 16 -7.15 0.74 1.05
C GLY A 16 -8.45 0.30 0.35
N LEU A 17 -9.23 1.25 -0.17
CA LEU A 17 -10.43 0.97 -0.97
C LEU A 17 -10.07 0.20 -2.25
N ALA A 18 -9.00 0.58 -2.93
CA ALA A 18 -8.54 -0.10 -4.14
C ALA A 18 -8.19 -1.57 -3.85
N VAL A 19 -7.49 -1.84 -2.74
CA VAL A 19 -7.21 -3.21 -2.28
C VAL A 19 -8.50 -3.97 -1.95
N ALA A 20 -9.43 -3.35 -1.21
CA ALA A 20 -10.69 -3.97 -0.78
C ALA A 20 -11.69 -4.21 -1.92
N SER A 21 -11.62 -3.41 -2.99
CA SER A 21 -12.53 -3.51 -4.14
C SER A 21 -12.29 -4.76 -5.01
N ASN A 22 -11.18 -5.49 -4.80
CA ASN A 22 -10.87 -6.80 -5.39
C ASN A 22 -11.14 -6.95 -6.92
N PRO A 23 -10.75 -6.01 -7.81
CA PRO A 23 -10.96 -6.21 -9.25
C PRO A 23 -10.01 -7.26 -9.85
N SER A 24 -8.74 -7.28 -9.42
CA SER A 24 -7.77 -8.35 -9.69
C SER A 24 -6.50 -8.14 -8.83
N PRO A 25 -5.67 -9.17 -8.61
CA PRO A 25 -4.43 -9.06 -7.82
C PRO A 25 -3.47 -7.99 -8.35
N TYR A 26 -3.49 -7.72 -9.67
CA TYR A 26 -2.69 -6.67 -10.30
C TYR A 26 -3.00 -5.28 -9.77
N TYR A 27 -4.28 -4.90 -9.71
CA TYR A 27 -4.69 -3.59 -9.21
C TYR A 27 -4.58 -3.49 -7.69
N GLY A 28 -4.73 -4.62 -6.98
CA GLY A 28 -4.53 -4.71 -5.53
C GLY A 28 -3.11 -4.30 -5.12
N VAL A 29 -2.08 -4.74 -5.85
CA VAL A 29 -0.69 -4.31 -5.60
C VAL A 29 -0.54 -2.81 -5.66
N VAL A 30 -1.08 -2.18 -6.71
CA VAL A 30 -0.96 -0.73 -6.92
C VAL A 30 -1.62 0.03 -5.76
N GLY A 31 -2.80 -0.41 -5.32
CA GLY A 31 -3.47 0.14 -4.13
C GLY A 31 -2.63 -0.01 -2.85
N LEU A 32 -2.00 -1.17 -2.66
CA LEU A 32 -1.17 -1.46 -1.50
C LEU A 32 0.12 -0.61 -1.47
N VAL A 33 0.76 -0.38 -2.62
CA VAL A 33 1.94 0.51 -2.73
C VAL A 33 1.57 1.94 -2.38
N VAL A 34 0.44 2.44 -2.90
CA VAL A 34 -0.03 3.81 -2.62
C VAL A 34 -0.40 3.97 -1.13
N ALA A 35 -1.11 2.99 -0.55
CA ALA A 35 -1.48 3.03 0.87
C ALA A 35 -0.26 2.98 1.78
N SER A 36 0.70 2.08 1.52
CA SER A 36 1.92 1.97 2.32
C SER A 36 2.81 3.23 2.22
N ALA A 37 2.96 3.83 1.04
CA ALA A 37 3.68 5.09 0.88
C ALA A 37 3.03 6.24 1.67
N ALA A 38 1.70 6.35 1.62
CA ALA A 38 0.95 7.34 2.39
C ALA A 38 1.05 7.10 3.91
N GLY A 39 0.96 5.85 4.37
CA GLY A 39 1.15 5.49 5.77
C GLY A 39 2.55 5.82 6.29
N CYS A 40 3.58 5.61 5.45
CA CYS A 40 4.96 5.94 5.79
C CYS A 40 5.20 7.45 5.87
N GLY A 41 4.64 8.23 4.95
CA GLY A 41 4.69 9.69 5.03
C GLY A 41 4.04 10.23 6.31
N TRP A 42 2.97 9.58 6.78
CA TRP A 42 2.34 9.94 8.05
C TRP A 42 3.24 9.60 9.26
N LEU A 43 3.80 8.39 9.33
CA LEU A 43 4.72 7.98 10.40
C LEU A 43 5.99 8.84 10.46
N VAL A 44 6.54 9.23 9.31
CA VAL A 44 7.69 10.14 9.23
C VAL A 44 7.32 11.53 9.76
N SER A 45 6.10 12.02 9.49
CA SER A 45 5.64 13.31 10.03
C SER A 45 5.47 13.33 11.55
N LEU A 46 5.26 12.16 12.17
CA LEU A 46 5.21 11.98 13.62
C LEU A 46 6.60 11.75 14.25
N GLY A 47 7.67 11.74 13.45
CA GLY A 47 9.04 11.50 13.90
C GLY A 47 9.39 10.03 14.11
N VAL A 48 8.50 9.10 13.72
CA VAL A 48 8.66 7.65 13.95
C VAL A 48 9.20 6.97 12.69
N SER A 49 10.43 7.32 12.30
CA SER A 49 11.06 6.89 11.05
C SER A 49 11.49 5.42 11.02
N PHE A 50 11.82 4.83 12.17
CA PHE A 50 12.19 3.41 12.20
C PHE A 50 11.00 2.49 11.87
N ILE A 51 9.82 2.81 12.43
CA ILE A 51 8.60 2.02 12.19
C ILE A 51 8.12 2.18 10.74
N SER A 52 8.28 3.36 10.12
CA SER A 52 7.95 3.52 8.70
C SER A 52 8.83 2.64 7.80
N LEU A 53 10.12 2.52 8.09
CA LEU A 53 11.03 1.65 7.35
C LEU A 53 10.65 0.17 7.48
N VAL A 54 10.27 -0.28 8.68
CA VAL A 54 9.77 -1.65 8.88
C VAL A 54 8.48 -1.89 8.10
N LEU A 55 7.57 -0.90 8.05
CA LEU A 55 6.35 -0.98 7.27
C LEU A 55 6.63 -1.10 5.76
N VAL A 56 7.56 -0.32 5.21
CA VAL A 56 7.97 -0.46 3.79
C VAL A 56 8.67 -1.79 3.54
N MET A 57 9.64 -2.16 4.36
CA MET A 57 10.47 -3.34 4.08
C MET A 57 9.72 -4.66 4.29
N VAL A 58 8.99 -4.79 5.38
CA VAL A 58 8.36 -6.06 5.76
C VAL A 58 6.98 -6.19 5.15
N TYR A 59 6.13 -5.16 5.28
CA TYR A 59 4.76 -5.24 4.81
C TYR A 59 4.69 -5.12 3.29
N LEU A 60 5.31 -4.09 2.72
CA LEU A 60 5.35 -3.92 1.27
C LEU A 60 6.16 -5.05 0.62
N GLY A 61 7.36 -5.34 1.12
CA GLY A 61 8.21 -6.42 0.58
C GLY A 61 7.54 -7.80 0.66
N GLY A 62 6.98 -8.17 1.80
CA GLY A 62 6.32 -9.47 1.99
C GLY A 62 5.03 -9.61 1.17
N MET A 63 4.19 -8.57 1.16
CA MET A 63 2.92 -8.60 0.42
C MET A 63 3.14 -8.64 -1.09
N LEU A 64 4.15 -7.94 -1.62
CA LEU A 64 4.46 -7.96 -3.05
C LEU A 64 4.78 -9.37 -3.57
N VAL A 65 5.52 -10.17 -2.80
CA VAL A 65 5.84 -11.57 -3.18
C VAL A 65 4.56 -12.41 -3.28
N VAL A 66 3.67 -12.28 -2.29
CA VAL A 66 2.37 -12.99 -2.29
C VAL A 66 1.52 -12.55 -3.48
N PHE A 67 1.47 -11.26 -3.77
CA PHE A 67 0.72 -10.74 -4.91
C PHE A 67 1.26 -11.22 -6.25
N VAL A 68 2.58 -11.24 -6.47
CA VAL A 68 3.16 -11.77 -7.72
C VAL A 68 2.80 -13.25 -7.90
N TYR A 69 2.79 -14.02 -6.81
CA TYR A 69 2.34 -15.40 -6.85
C TYR A 69 0.86 -15.52 -7.20
N SER A 70 -0.02 -14.73 -6.56
CA SER A 70 -1.45 -14.69 -6.88
C SER A 70 -1.72 -14.23 -8.32
N VAL A 71 -0.96 -13.25 -8.80
CA VAL A 71 -0.99 -12.78 -10.19
C VAL A 71 -0.63 -13.92 -11.15
N SER A 72 0.42 -14.69 -10.86
CA SER A 72 0.84 -15.80 -11.71
C SER A 72 -0.17 -16.95 -11.76
N LEU A 73 -0.91 -17.18 -10.67
CA LEU A 73 -1.96 -18.20 -10.58
C LEU A 73 -3.29 -17.74 -11.18
N ALA A 74 -3.62 -16.45 -11.05
CA ALA A 74 -4.82 -15.84 -11.60
C ALA A 74 -4.63 -15.31 -13.04
N ALA A 75 -3.47 -15.60 -13.65
CA ALA A 75 -3.21 -15.34 -15.06
C ALA A 75 -4.02 -16.32 -15.92
N ASP A 76 -5.34 -16.19 -15.88
CA ASP A 76 -6.18 -16.70 -16.94
C ASP A 76 -5.88 -15.90 -18.23
N PRO A 77 -5.93 -16.51 -19.42
CA PRO A 77 -5.41 -15.94 -20.67
C PRO A 77 -6.22 -14.79 -21.29
N TYR A 78 -7.13 -14.13 -20.55
CA TYR A 78 -7.94 -13.00 -21.04
C TYR A 78 -7.38 -11.64 -20.64
#